data_AF-A0A3S0BHA7-F1
#
_entry.id   AF-A0A3S0BHA7-F1
#
_cell.length_a   1.000
_cell.length_b   1.000
_cell.length_c   1.000
_cell.angle_alpha   90.00
_cell.angle_beta   90.00
_cell.angle_gamma   90.00
#
_symmetry.space_group_name_H-M   'P 1'
#
loop_
_entity.id
_entity.type
_entity.pdbx_description
1 polymer ?
#
loop_
_entity_poly.entity_id
_entity_poly.type
_entity_poly.pdbx_seq_one_letter_code
_entity_poly.pdbx_strand_id
1 'polypeptide(L)'
;MTTFLTTSNRPTFPGVPMTTAPADDLQNLDRFTLDPLTGSQLAAVTAMTLLSADRAAHAADLLGEATEWTPAPAPTSHPARFTIIRAGSPSPTLLEQWPDLTEVFVVSAHTPTMNAGPGGPDTFGVATTRDHAHQLARVWMATPPPSRRHGFMITPTGALLPLAWSSRHFRRRFIRSLTA
;
A
#
# COMPACT_ATOMS: atom_id res chain seq x y z
N MET A 1 64.02 28.58 13.02
CA MET A 1 63.74 28.46 14.47
C MET A 1 62.33 28.97 14.69
N THR A 2 61.32 28.25 15.17
CA THR A 2 61.27 26.95 15.86
C THR A 2 59.84 26.41 15.71
N THR A 3 59.73 25.10 15.50
CA THR A 3 58.51 24.27 15.45
C THR A 3 57.78 24.25 16.80
N PHE A 4 56.44 24.13 16.80
CA PHE A 4 55.75 23.27 17.76
C PHE A 4 54.51 22.61 17.11
N LEU A 5 54.53 21.28 17.12
CA LEU A 5 53.43 20.34 16.88
C LEU A 5 52.73 20.02 18.20
N THR A 6 51.41 19.74 18.17
CA THR A 6 50.72 18.68 18.96
C THR A 6 49.21 18.69 18.61
N THR A 7 48.73 17.73 17.80
CA THR A 7 47.90 16.54 18.15
C THR A 7 46.57 16.85 18.83
N SER A 8 45.44 16.73 18.12
CA SER A 8 44.61 15.52 17.93
C SER A 8 43.63 15.25 19.08
N ASN A 9 42.33 15.34 18.79
CA ASN A 9 41.32 14.33 19.15
C ASN A 9 39.94 14.74 18.58
N ARG A 10 39.66 14.32 17.34
CA ARG A 10 38.27 14.08 16.91
C ARG A 10 38.18 12.61 16.50
N PRO A 11 37.22 11.84 17.00
CA PRO A 11 37.02 10.48 16.54
C PRO A 11 36.51 10.52 15.09
N THR A 12 37.35 10.10 14.16
CA THR A 12 36.96 9.63 12.84
C THR A 12 36.32 8.26 12.98
N PHE A 13 35.02 8.17 12.70
CA PHE A 13 34.39 6.87 12.48
C PHE A 13 34.89 6.29 11.14
N PRO A 14 35.35 5.03 11.10
CA PRO A 14 35.73 4.37 9.87
C PRO A 14 34.52 4.23 8.94
N GLY A 15 34.77 4.41 7.64
CA GLY A 15 33.76 4.46 6.59
C GLY A 15 32.77 3.29 6.64
N VAL A 16 31.51 3.64 6.85
CA VAL A 16 30.42 2.84 6.28
C VAL A 16 30.28 3.37 4.85
N PRO A 17 30.47 2.56 3.80
CA PRO A 17 30.10 2.99 2.47
C PRO A 17 28.63 3.40 2.56
N MET A 18 28.30 4.62 2.13
CA MET A 18 26.92 4.93 1.79
C MET A 18 26.54 3.89 0.75
N THR A 19 25.82 2.84 1.16
CA THR A 19 25.08 1.99 0.25
C THR A 19 24.06 2.93 -0.39
N THR A 20 24.44 3.55 -1.50
CA THR A 20 23.48 4.01 -2.49
C THR A 20 22.63 2.79 -2.78
N ALA A 21 21.36 2.85 -2.36
CA ALA A 21 20.36 1.88 -2.79
C ALA A 21 20.56 1.66 -4.30
N PRO A 22 20.60 0.41 -4.77
CA PRO A 22 20.95 0.14 -6.16
C PRO A 22 19.99 0.91 -7.06
N ALA A 23 20.56 1.65 -8.02
CA ALA A 23 19.83 2.49 -8.97
C ALA A 23 18.89 1.70 -9.91
N ASP A 24 18.80 0.37 -9.74
CA ASP A 24 17.87 -0.52 -10.44
C ASP A 24 16.47 -0.56 -9.80
N ASP A 25 16.28 -0.08 -8.57
CA ASP A 25 14.97 -0.08 -7.87
C ASP A 25 13.96 0.98 -8.39
N LEU A 26 14.38 1.84 -9.33
CA LEU A 26 13.55 2.94 -9.85
C LEU A 26 12.66 2.55 -11.04
N GLN A 27 12.86 1.38 -11.66
CA GLN A 27 12.03 0.95 -12.81
C GLN A 27 10.68 0.32 -12.40
N ASN A 28 10.51 -0.04 -11.12
CA ASN A 28 9.34 -0.75 -10.59
C ASN A 28 8.37 0.15 -9.81
N LEU A 29 8.53 1.46 -9.94
CA LEU A 29 7.86 2.47 -9.11
C LEU A 29 7.06 3.45 -9.96
N ASP A 30 5.74 3.41 -9.85
CA ASP A 30 4.85 4.42 -10.44
C ASP A 30 4.42 5.42 -9.36
N ARG A 31 4.56 6.72 -9.64
CA ARG A 31 4.16 7.81 -8.75
C ARG A 31 3.25 8.75 -9.50
N PHE A 32 2.05 8.97 -8.96
CA PHE A 32 1.06 9.85 -9.56
C PHE A 32 0.26 10.57 -8.48
N THR A 33 -0.49 11.58 -8.92
CA THR A 33 -1.42 12.32 -8.07
C THR A 33 -2.82 12.16 -8.66
N LEU A 34 -3.82 11.97 -7.80
CA LEU A 34 -5.22 12.04 -8.21
C LEU A 34 -5.86 13.26 -7.59
N ASP A 35 -6.59 14.01 -8.42
CA ASP A 35 -7.52 15.02 -7.95
C ASP A 35 -8.76 14.38 -7.32
N PRO A 36 -9.52 15.13 -6.51
CA PRO A 36 -10.79 14.66 -5.98
C PRO A 36 -11.71 14.09 -7.07
N LEU A 37 -12.37 12.97 -6.77
CA LEU A 37 -13.28 12.33 -7.71
C LEU A 37 -14.49 13.24 -7.98
N THR A 38 -14.94 13.26 -9.23
CA THR A 38 -16.22 13.90 -9.59
C THR A 38 -17.39 13.19 -8.92
N GLY A 39 -18.55 13.85 -8.80
CA GLY A 39 -19.72 13.26 -8.12
C GLY A 39 -20.15 11.89 -8.66
N SER A 40 -20.13 11.69 -9.98
CA SER A 40 -20.47 10.40 -10.60
C SER A 40 -19.43 9.33 -10.34
N GLN A 41 -18.13 9.66 -10.44
CA GLN A 41 -17.04 8.74 -10.13
C GLN A 41 -17.05 8.34 -8.65
N LEU A 42 -17.25 9.32 -7.77
CA LEU A 42 -17.32 9.10 -6.34
C LEU A 42 -18.47 8.16 -5.99
N ALA A 43 -19.68 8.40 -6.53
CA ALA A 43 -20.83 7.55 -6.30
C ALA A 43 -20.58 6.11 -6.78
N ALA A 44 -20.04 5.94 -8.00
CA ALA A 44 -19.76 4.62 -8.56
C ALA A 44 -18.72 3.83 -7.75
N VAL A 45 -17.62 4.49 -7.37
CA VAL A 45 -16.56 3.86 -6.57
C VAL A 45 -17.07 3.54 -5.16
N THR A 46 -17.81 4.44 -4.54
CA THR A 46 -18.39 4.20 -3.21
C THR A 46 -19.36 3.03 -3.22
N ALA A 47 -20.25 2.94 -4.21
CA ALA A 47 -21.16 1.82 -4.37
C ALA A 47 -20.42 0.49 -4.55
N MET A 48 -19.38 0.46 -5.38
CA MET A 48 -18.52 -0.72 -5.55
C MET A 48 -17.86 -1.13 -4.23
N THR A 49 -17.31 -0.18 -3.46
CA THR A 49 -16.69 -0.48 -2.16
C THR A 49 -17.69 -1.06 -1.16
N LEU A 50 -18.89 -0.47 -1.06
CA LEU A 50 -19.91 -0.93 -0.13
C LEU A 50 -20.46 -2.31 -0.52
N LEU A 51 -20.69 -2.56 -1.82
CA LEU A 51 -21.11 -3.88 -2.32
C LEU A 51 -20.05 -4.96 -2.08
N SER A 52 -18.78 -4.61 -2.23
CA SER A 52 -17.65 -5.49 -1.91
C SER A 52 -17.63 -5.85 -0.42
N ALA A 53 -17.83 -4.86 0.44
CA ALA A 53 -17.86 -5.06 1.89
C ALA A 53 -19.06 -5.92 2.33
N ASP A 54 -20.24 -5.70 1.75
CA ASP A 54 -21.43 -6.50 2.00
C ASP A 54 -21.24 -7.98 1.61
N ARG A 55 -20.65 -8.23 0.43
CA ARG A 55 -20.30 -9.59 0.00
C ARG A 55 -19.28 -10.26 0.91
N ALA A 56 -18.28 -9.50 1.36
CA ALA A 56 -17.27 -10.02 2.29
C ALA A 56 -17.90 -10.36 3.65
N ALA A 57 -18.81 -9.52 4.16
CA ALA A 57 -19.58 -9.78 5.38
C ALA A 57 -20.41 -11.05 5.25
N HIS A 58 -21.16 -11.18 4.16
CA HIS A 58 -21.97 -12.37 3.92
C HIS A 58 -21.14 -13.65 3.84
N ALA A 59 -19.97 -13.60 3.17
CA ALA A 59 -19.06 -14.74 3.09
C ALA A 59 -18.47 -15.11 4.47
N ALA A 60 -18.10 -14.11 5.29
CA ALA A 60 -17.61 -14.33 6.64
C ALA A 60 -18.68 -14.96 7.54
N ASP A 61 -19.91 -14.46 7.48
CA ASP A 61 -21.05 -15.01 8.23
C ASP A 61 -21.32 -16.49 7.87
N LEU A 62 -21.22 -16.86 6.58
CA LEU A 62 -21.35 -18.25 6.13
C LEU A 62 -20.24 -19.17 6.69
N LEU A 63 -19.07 -18.61 6.99
CA LEU A 63 -17.94 -19.31 7.58
C LEU A 63 -17.94 -19.27 9.12
N GLY A 64 -18.91 -18.57 9.73
CA GLY A 64 -18.94 -18.33 11.17
C GLY A 64 -17.82 -17.39 11.66
N GLU A 65 -17.22 -16.63 10.75
CA GLU A 65 -16.17 -15.66 11.07
C GLU A 65 -16.78 -14.26 11.21
N ALA A 66 -16.32 -13.50 12.21
CA ALA A 66 -16.76 -12.11 12.36
C ALA A 66 -16.15 -11.25 11.25
N THR A 67 -16.98 -10.50 10.53
CA THR A 67 -16.48 -9.53 9.55
C THR A 67 -15.56 -8.50 10.22
N GLU A 68 -14.26 -8.52 9.92
CA GLU A 68 -13.29 -7.74 10.69
C GLU A 68 -13.34 -6.22 10.41
N TRP A 69 -13.97 -5.77 9.31
CA TRP A 69 -14.11 -4.34 8.99
C TRP A 69 -15.10 -4.03 7.86
N THR A 70 -15.81 -2.89 7.95
CA THR A 70 -16.61 -2.30 6.86
C THR A 70 -16.06 -0.91 6.51
N PRO A 71 -15.69 -0.62 5.25
CA PRO A 71 -15.28 0.69 4.81
C PRO A 71 -16.39 1.74 4.96
N ALA A 72 -16.06 2.90 5.51
CA ALA A 72 -16.96 4.05 5.59
C ALA A 72 -16.63 5.06 4.47
N PRO A 73 -17.64 5.62 3.78
CA PRO A 73 -17.42 6.70 2.81
C PRO A 73 -16.87 7.95 3.50
N ALA A 74 -15.66 8.36 3.11
CA ALA A 74 -14.96 9.52 3.66
C ALA A 74 -14.12 10.19 2.56
N PRO A 75 -14.74 10.69 1.49
CA PRO A 75 -14.04 11.10 0.29
C PRO A 75 -13.01 12.20 0.51
N THR A 76 -11.93 12.15 -0.26
CA THR A 76 -10.84 13.12 -0.16
C THR A 76 -11.22 14.40 -0.92
N SER A 77 -11.16 15.54 -0.23
CA SER A 77 -11.47 16.87 -0.79
C SER A 77 -10.26 17.57 -1.45
N HIS A 78 -9.09 16.95 -1.39
CA HIS A 78 -7.83 17.50 -1.88
C HIS A 78 -7.07 16.47 -2.73
N PRO A 79 -6.18 16.92 -3.62
CA PRO A 79 -5.34 15.99 -4.37
C PRO A 79 -4.50 15.11 -3.44
N ALA A 80 -4.40 13.82 -3.77
CA ALA A 80 -3.60 12.86 -3.00
C ALA A 80 -2.54 12.21 -3.89
N ARG A 81 -1.36 12.01 -3.31
CA ARG A 81 -0.22 11.38 -3.98
C ARG A 81 -0.19 9.89 -3.70
N PHE A 82 0.10 9.12 -4.72
CA PHE A 82 0.15 7.66 -4.66
C PHE A 82 1.48 7.13 -5.14
N THR A 83 1.79 5.93 -4.69
CA THR A 83 2.91 5.15 -5.17
C THR A 83 2.48 3.72 -5.35
N ILE A 84 2.72 3.17 -6.55
CA ILE A 84 2.57 1.77 -6.87
C ILE A 84 3.96 1.17 -6.98
N ILE A 85 4.18 0.08 -6.26
CA ILE A 85 5.43 -0.69 -6.28
C ILE A 85 5.10 -2.07 -6.82
N ARG A 86 5.80 -2.53 -7.84
CA ARG A 86 5.79 -3.95 -8.21
C ARG A 86 6.47 -4.74 -7.09
N ALA A 87 5.71 -5.58 -6.39
CA ALA A 87 6.16 -6.31 -5.21
C ALA A 87 6.95 -7.58 -5.55
N GLY A 88 6.83 -8.07 -6.79
CA GLY A 88 7.55 -9.25 -7.28
C GLY A 88 6.62 -10.26 -7.96
N SER A 89 7.18 -11.42 -8.26
CA SER A 89 6.43 -12.56 -8.79
C SER A 89 5.51 -13.13 -7.71
N PRO A 90 4.32 -13.62 -8.07
CA PRO A 90 3.40 -14.26 -7.14
C PRO A 90 4.01 -15.47 -6.45
N SER A 91 3.60 -15.73 -5.21
CA SER A 91 4.01 -16.95 -4.51
C SER A 91 3.38 -18.20 -5.15
N PRO A 92 3.99 -19.39 -5.02
CA PRO A 92 3.44 -20.63 -5.58
C PRO A 92 2.00 -20.91 -5.12
N THR A 93 1.70 -20.68 -3.84
CA THR A 93 0.34 -20.83 -3.30
C THR A 93 -0.66 -19.87 -3.95
N LEU A 94 -0.23 -18.68 -4.33
CA LEU A 94 -1.09 -17.72 -5.03
C LEU A 94 -1.32 -18.15 -6.49
N LEU A 95 -0.30 -18.73 -7.12
CA LEU A 95 -0.39 -19.31 -8.48
C LEU A 95 -1.28 -20.56 -8.53
N GLU A 96 -1.32 -21.35 -7.47
CA GLU A 96 -2.27 -22.48 -7.36
C GLU A 96 -3.73 -22.00 -7.40
N GLN A 97 -4.02 -20.85 -6.79
CA GLN A 97 -5.35 -20.25 -6.80
C GLN A 97 -5.62 -19.49 -8.10
N TRP A 98 -4.60 -18.82 -8.64
CA TRP A 98 -4.69 -18.00 -9.85
C TRP A 98 -3.49 -18.25 -10.77
N PRO A 99 -3.55 -19.27 -11.65
CA PRO A 99 -2.43 -19.69 -12.49
C PRO A 99 -1.94 -18.62 -13.46
N ASP A 100 -2.85 -17.76 -13.91
CA ASP A 100 -2.55 -16.68 -14.86
C ASP A 100 -1.99 -15.42 -14.19
N LEU A 101 -1.83 -15.42 -12.86
CA LEU A 101 -1.29 -14.28 -12.14
C LEU A 101 0.20 -14.13 -12.44
N THR A 102 0.60 -12.97 -12.95
CA THR A 102 1.99 -12.71 -13.32
C THR A 102 2.73 -11.82 -12.33
N GLU A 103 2.01 -10.94 -11.63
CA GLU A 103 2.60 -9.89 -10.81
C GLU A 103 1.72 -9.52 -9.61
N VAL A 104 2.37 -8.97 -8.57
CA VAL A 104 1.68 -8.35 -7.43
C VAL A 104 2.16 -6.92 -7.29
N PHE A 105 1.23 -6.00 -7.03
CA PHE A 105 1.45 -4.58 -6.88
C PHE A 105 1.02 -4.11 -5.50
N VAL A 106 1.86 -3.30 -4.86
CA VAL A 106 1.58 -2.67 -3.57
C VAL A 106 1.27 -1.21 -3.80
N VAL A 107 0.15 -0.74 -3.27
CA VAL A 107 -0.32 0.64 -3.41
C VAL A 107 -0.24 1.35 -2.07
N SER A 108 0.38 2.53 -2.09
CA SER A 108 0.53 3.37 -0.90
C SER A 108 0.07 4.79 -1.19
N ALA A 109 -0.55 5.42 -0.21
CA ALA A 109 -0.97 6.80 -0.24
C ALA A 109 0.01 7.66 0.59
N HIS A 110 0.31 8.84 0.09
CA HIS A 110 1.07 9.87 0.79
C HIS A 110 0.07 10.92 1.26
N THR A 111 -0.50 10.71 2.43
CA THR A 111 -1.41 11.67 3.06
C THR A 111 -0.65 12.89 3.56
N PRO A 112 -1.03 14.11 3.18
CA PRO A 112 -0.58 15.32 3.84
C PRO A 112 -1.37 15.51 5.14
N THR A 113 -1.20 14.64 6.14
CA THR A 113 -1.91 14.82 7.42
C THR A 113 -1.14 15.79 8.32
N MET A 114 -1.79 16.88 8.72
CA MET A 114 -1.33 17.86 9.72
C MET A 114 -0.91 17.26 11.08
N ASN A 115 -1.26 16.00 11.37
CA ASN A 115 -0.94 15.29 12.62
C ASN A 115 -0.20 13.96 12.42
N ALA A 116 0.28 13.65 11.22
CA ALA A 116 1.22 12.54 11.10
C ALA A 116 2.60 13.04 11.55
N GLY A 117 3.16 12.39 12.58
CA GLY A 117 4.60 12.40 12.77
C GLY A 117 5.34 11.93 11.50
N PRO A 118 6.66 11.73 11.53
CA PRO A 118 7.51 11.46 10.35
C PRO A 118 7.31 10.05 9.76
N GLY A 119 6.07 9.65 9.51
CA GLY A 119 5.67 8.39 8.93
C GLY A 119 5.56 8.55 7.41
N GLY A 120 6.45 7.86 6.69
CA GLY A 120 6.38 7.73 5.24
C GLY A 120 5.08 7.06 4.72
N PRO A 121 5.01 6.76 3.41
CA PRO A 121 3.80 6.31 2.72
C PRO A 121 3.04 5.19 3.43
N ASP A 122 1.72 5.34 3.51
CA ASP A 122 0.86 4.34 4.09
C ASP A 122 0.34 3.38 3.02
N THR A 123 0.94 2.18 3.02
CA THR A 123 0.46 1.04 2.26
C THR A 123 -0.95 0.70 2.69
N PHE A 124 -1.89 0.79 1.75
CA PHE A 124 -3.30 0.55 1.99
C PHE A 124 -3.89 -0.50 1.07
N GLY A 125 -3.18 -0.96 0.04
CA GLY A 125 -3.75 -1.99 -0.80
C GLY A 125 -2.78 -2.79 -1.64
N VAL A 126 -3.29 -3.90 -2.13
CA VAL A 126 -2.57 -4.85 -2.99
C VAL A 126 -3.41 -5.16 -4.22
N ALA A 127 -2.80 -5.12 -5.39
CA ALA A 127 -3.44 -5.41 -6.66
C ALA A 127 -2.64 -6.45 -7.44
N THR A 128 -3.31 -7.11 -8.37
CA THR A 128 -2.76 -8.19 -9.21
C THR A 128 -2.44 -7.74 -10.63
N THR A 129 -2.83 -6.52 -10.98
CA THR A 129 -2.44 -5.84 -12.23
C THR A 129 -2.15 -4.37 -11.92
N ARG A 130 -1.43 -3.71 -12.81
CA ARG A 130 -1.16 -2.27 -12.69
C ARG A 130 -2.44 -1.44 -12.76
N ASP A 131 -3.38 -1.82 -13.63
CA ASP A 131 -4.67 -1.13 -13.74
C ASP A 131 -5.50 -1.27 -12.47
N HIS A 132 -5.54 -2.46 -11.87
CA HIS A 132 -6.16 -2.68 -10.56
C HIS A 132 -5.47 -1.82 -9.47
N ALA A 133 -4.16 -1.63 -9.54
CA ALA A 133 -3.46 -0.76 -8.59
C ALA A 133 -3.89 0.71 -8.72
N HIS A 134 -4.14 1.21 -9.93
CA HIS A 134 -4.72 2.55 -10.14
C HIS A 134 -6.19 2.62 -9.69
N GLN A 135 -6.97 1.56 -9.89
CA GLN A 135 -8.35 1.48 -9.37
C GLN A 135 -8.37 1.54 -7.84
N LEU A 136 -7.43 0.87 -7.17
CA LEU A 136 -7.28 0.96 -5.71
C LEU A 136 -7.00 2.38 -5.23
N ALA A 137 -6.23 3.17 -5.98
CA ALA A 137 -6.03 4.58 -5.64
C ALA A 137 -7.35 5.37 -5.71
N ARG A 138 -8.24 5.05 -6.67
CA ARG A 138 -9.59 5.66 -6.72
C ARG A 138 -10.47 5.19 -5.56
N VAL A 139 -10.41 3.90 -5.20
CA VAL A 139 -11.09 3.37 -4.00
C VAL A 139 -10.64 4.14 -2.76
N TRP A 140 -9.33 4.36 -2.60
CA TRP A 140 -8.79 5.16 -1.51
C TRP A 140 -9.33 6.60 -1.53
N MET A 141 -9.43 7.23 -2.69
CA MET A 141 -9.97 8.60 -2.80
C MET A 141 -11.42 8.70 -2.32
N ALA A 142 -12.23 7.66 -2.50
CA ALA A 142 -13.63 7.61 -2.07
C ALA A 142 -13.80 7.16 -0.61
N THR A 143 -13.04 6.14 -0.22
CA THR A 143 -13.15 5.43 1.06
C THR A 143 -11.75 5.19 1.64
N PRO A 144 -11.04 6.24 2.09
CA PRO A 144 -9.71 6.10 2.66
C PRO A 144 -9.79 5.24 3.93
N PRO A 145 -8.86 4.29 4.15
CA PRO A 145 -8.88 3.50 5.36
C PRO A 145 -8.67 4.38 6.60
N PRO A 146 -9.40 4.13 7.69
CA PRO A 146 -9.33 4.96 8.90
C PRO A 146 -7.99 4.83 9.63
N SER A 147 -7.21 3.79 9.34
CA SER A 147 -5.89 3.57 9.94
C SER A 147 -5.03 2.61 9.12
N ARG A 148 -3.74 2.52 9.48
CA ARG A 148 -2.74 1.64 8.86
C ARG A 148 -3.02 0.14 8.99
N ARG A 149 -4.06 -0.24 9.73
CA ARG A 149 -4.51 -1.63 9.93
C ARG A 149 -5.58 -2.04 8.92
N HIS A 150 -6.08 -1.12 8.11
CA HIS A 150 -7.14 -1.40 7.15
C HIS A 150 -6.64 -1.13 5.75
N GLY A 151 -7.18 -1.86 4.79
CA GLY A 151 -6.78 -1.75 3.41
C GLY A 151 -7.70 -2.51 2.46
N PHE A 152 -7.27 -2.63 1.22
CA PHE A 152 -8.05 -3.25 0.16
C PHE A 152 -7.18 -4.19 -0.68
N MET A 153 -7.81 -5.20 -1.26
CA MET A 153 -7.21 -5.99 -2.32
C MET A 153 -8.12 -6.01 -3.53
N ILE A 154 -7.55 -5.90 -4.73
CA ILE A 154 -8.25 -6.28 -5.97
C ILE A 154 -7.62 -7.57 -6.49
N THR A 155 -8.43 -8.62 -6.54
CA THR A 155 -8.03 -9.96 -7.02
C THR A 155 -7.83 -9.98 -8.54
N PRO A 156 -7.27 -11.06 -9.12
CA PRO A 156 -7.13 -11.18 -10.58
C PRO A 156 -8.47 -11.12 -11.31
N THR A 157 -9.56 -11.55 -10.67
CA THR A 157 -10.92 -11.47 -11.21
C THR A 157 -11.53 -10.07 -11.14
N GLY A 158 -10.80 -9.08 -10.61
CA GLY A 158 -11.30 -7.71 -10.41
C GLY A 158 -12.19 -7.55 -9.18
N ALA A 159 -12.30 -8.57 -8.32
CA ALA A 159 -13.07 -8.47 -7.09
C ALA A 159 -12.30 -7.60 -6.08
N LEU A 160 -12.96 -6.55 -5.59
CA LEU A 160 -12.49 -5.76 -4.46
C LEU A 160 -12.79 -6.51 -3.17
N LEU A 161 -11.83 -6.53 -2.24
CA LEU A 161 -11.96 -7.13 -0.91
C LEU A 161 -11.44 -6.15 0.15
N PRO A 162 -12.22 -5.82 1.19
CA PRO A 162 -11.70 -5.12 2.36
C PRO A 162 -10.77 -6.05 3.15
N LEU A 163 -9.64 -5.50 3.62
CA LEU A 163 -8.66 -6.23 4.42
C LEU A 163 -8.48 -5.54 5.76
N ALA A 164 -8.50 -6.33 6.84
CA ALA A 164 -8.01 -5.94 8.14
C ALA A 164 -6.67 -6.63 8.40
N TRP A 165 -5.73 -5.88 8.97
CA TRP A 165 -4.42 -6.34 9.38
C TRP A 165 -4.29 -6.12 10.87
N SER A 166 -4.04 -7.20 11.62
CA SER A 166 -3.83 -7.13 13.07
C SER A 166 -2.64 -6.25 13.47
N SER A 167 -1.64 -6.08 12.59
CA SER A 167 -0.47 -5.22 12.83
C SER A 167 0.31 -4.85 11.56
N ARG A 168 1.25 -3.89 11.68
CA ARG A 168 2.24 -3.57 10.63
C ARG A 168 3.09 -4.80 10.23
N HIS A 169 3.41 -5.66 11.19
CA HIS A 169 4.17 -6.89 10.93
C HIS A 169 3.32 -7.90 10.17
N PHE A 170 2.05 -8.05 10.54
CA PHE A 170 1.10 -8.90 9.81
C PHE A 170 0.96 -8.44 8.36
N ARG A 171 0.77 -7.13 8.12
CA ARG A 171 0.74 -6.57 6.76
C ARG A 171 1.98 -6.91 5.94
N ARG A 172 3.17 -6.75 6.52
CA ARG A 172 4.44 -7.11 5.83
C ARG A 172 4.52 -8.60 5.53
N ARG A 173 4.10 -9.45 6.48
CA ARG A 173 4.06 -10.90 6.30
C ARG A 173 3.05 -11.30 5.24
N PHE A 174 1.87 -10.69 5.23
CA PHE A 174 0.84 -10.89 4.23
C PHE A 174 1.35 -10.53 2.83
N ILE A 175 1.92 -9.34 2.64
CA ILE A 175 2.50 -8.94 1.35
C ILE A 175 3.60 -9.93 0.93
N ARG A 176 4.50 -10.32 1.86
CA ARG A 176 5.51 -11.34 1.58
C ARG A 176 4.93 -12.71 1.25
N SER A 177 3.80 -13.10 1.83
CA SER A 177 3.17 -14.38 1.48
C SER A 177 2.53 -14.37 0.09
N LEU A 178 2.26 -13.20 -0.47
CA LEU A 178 1.75 -13.06 -1.83
C LEU A 178 2.85 -13.12 -2.89
N THR A 179 4.12 -12.99 -2.50
CA THR A 179 5.26 -12.89 -3.42
C THR A 179 6.32 -13.95 -3.13
N ALA A 180 6.99 -14.46 -4.16
CA ALA A 180 8.09 -15.41 -4.04
C ALA A 180 9.43 -14.72 -3.76
#